data_AF-A0A554IN83-F1
#
_entry.id   AF-A0A554IN83-F1
#
_cell.length_a   1.000
_cell.length_b   1.000
_cell.length_c   1.000
_cell.angle_alpha   90.00
_cell.angle_beta   90.00
_cell.angle_gamma   90.00
#
_symmetry.space_group_name_H-M   'P 1'
#
loop_
_entity.id
_entity.type
_entity.pdbx_description
1 polymer ?
#
loop_
_entity_poly.entity_id
_entity_poly.type
_entity_poly.pdbx_seq_one_letter_code
_entity_poly.pdbx_strand_id
1 'polypeptide(L)'
;MSAPLNIILKSFDGPRIRPMLKAAFAGRNIGTCISIVNRNEPAPDIAAARHVWMPANPLRAGQYSNIDWNTIAPLNAELIEKMAHCETMFLAMIERYALNDDIPYAERKRQYLAHLRYWDHLLRTEKIGLYLLNHSPHQCFDLVIYDLCKLRGIPTYLLDRCYNVDGVFLVKDFEKSAEQLLPVMEKLRVEYADQNRQIPLSPSYEEFFTTQTTQMTPAWSPG
;
A
#
# COMPACT_ATOMS: atom_id res chain seq x y z
N MET A 1 -10.61 -11.41 28.21
CA MET A 1 -10.28 -11.59 26.78
C MET A 1 -9.67 -10.29 26.27
N SER A 2 -8.62 -10.33 25.46
CA SER A 2 -8.04 -9.12 24.86
C SER A 2 -9.05 -8.46 23.93
N ALA A 3 -9.02 -7.12 23.85
CA ALA A 3 -9.85 -6.37 22.90
C ALA A 3 -9.62 -6.86 21.45
N PRO A 4 -10.66 -6.86 20.59
CA PRO A 4 -10.51 -7.27 19.20
C PRO A 4 -9.58 -6.32 18.45
N LEU A 5 -8.79 -6.86 17.53
CA LEU A 5 -7.91 -6.08 16.65
C LEU A 5 -8.72 -5.57 15.46
N ASN A 6 -8.68 -4.26 15.21
CA ASN A 6 -9.27 -3.64 14.03
C ASN A 6 -8.18 -3.33 13.01
N ILE A 7 -8.40 -3.67 11.74
CA ILE A 7 -7.38 -3.66 10.69
C ILE A 7 -7.85 -2.93 9.43
N ILE A 8 -6.91 -2.31 8.73
CA ILE A 8 -7.08 -1.84 7.35
C ILE A 8 -6.19 -2.70 6.43
N LEU A 9 -6.76 -3.18 5.32
CA LEU A 9 -6.06 -3.94 4.28
C LEU A 9 -6.16 -3.20 2.95
N LYS A 10 -5.02 -2.85 2.36
CA LYS A 10 -4.96 -2.21 1.04
C LYS A 10 -4.49 -3.21 -0.03
N SER A 11 -5.33 -3.43 -1.04
CA SER A 11 -5.02 -4.23 -2.26
C SER A 11 -4.76 -5.71 -2.00
N PHE A 12 -5.54 -6.30 -1.11
CA PHE A 12 -5.56 -7.73 -0.84
C PHE A 12 -6.70 -8.46 -1.59
N ASP A 13 -7.04 -8.01 -2.80
CA ASP A 13 -8.10 -8.51 -3.68
C ASP A 13 -7.65 -9.60 -4.69
N GLY A 14 -6.44 -10.13 -4.55
CA GLY A 14 -5.89 -11.14 -5.46
C GLY A 14 -6.18 -12.59 -5.04
N PRO A 15 -6.43 -13.54 -5.97
CA PRO A 15 -6.71 -14.94 -5.62
C PRO A 15 -5.55 -15.60 -4.85
N ARG A 16 -4.30 -15.24 -5.16
CA ARG A 16 -3.10 -15.76 -4.48
C ARG A 16 -2.91 -15.22 -3.06
N ILE A 17 -3.51 -14.08 -2.71
CA ILE A 17 -3.30 -13.43 -1.41
C ILE A 17 -4.27 -13.93 -0.33
N ARG A 18 -5.40 -14.52 -0.74
CA ARG A 18 -6.45 -15.00 0.18
C ARG A 18 -5.95 -16.09 1.13
N PRO A 19 -5.26 -17.16 0.67
CA PRO A 19 -4.77 -18.19 1.58
C PRO A 19 -3.75 -17.65 2.57
N MET A 20 -2.91 -16.70 2.13
CA MET A 20 -1.92 -16.04 2.97
C MET A 20 -2.58 -15.25 4.10
N LEU A 21 -3.62 -14.46 3.80
CA LEU A 21 -4.36 -13.73 4.83
C LEU A 21 -5.09 -14.66 5.80
N LYS A 22 -5.74 -15.70 5.29
CA LYS A 22 -6.40 -16.71 6.11
C LYS A 22 -5.42 -17.35 7.10
N ALA A 23 -4.23 -17.73 6.62
CA ALA A 23 -3.18 -18.31 7.45
C ALA A 23 -2.62 -17.30 8.47
N ALA A 24 -2.32 -16.06 8.03
CA ALA A 24 -1.74 -15.03 8.89
C ALA A 24 -2.65 -14.60 10.05
N PHE A 25 -3.97 -14.63 9.82
CA PHE A 25 -4.98 -14.21 10.80
C PHE A 25 -5.74 -15.39 11.44
N ALA A 26 -5.32 -16.63 11.20
CA ALA A 26 -5.95 -17.80 11.80
C ALA A 26 -5.96 -17.71 13.35
N GLY A 27 -7.12 -17.90 13.96
CA GLY A 27 -7.30 -17.83 15.41
C GLY A 27 -7.15 -16.43 16.03
N ARG A 28 -7.03 -15.37 15.21
CA ARG A 28 -6.98 -13.99 15.71
C ARG A 28 -8.39 -13.42 15.88
N ASN A 29 -8.60 -12.71 16.98
CA ASN A 29 -9.85 -11.99 17.24
C ASN A 29 -9.86 -10.67 16.46
N ILE A 30 -10.41 -10.68 15.24
CA ILE A 30 -10.53 -9.49 14.39
C ILE A 30 -11.92 -8.88 14.56
N GLY A 31 -11.96 -7.63 15.02
CA GLY A 31 -13.21 -6.89 15.20
C GLY A 31 -13.70 -6.36 13.87
N THR A 32 -13.08 -5.28 13.41
CA THR A 32 -13.37 -4.64 12.12
C THR A 32 -12.23 -4.86 11.14
N CYS A 33 -12.56 -5.33 9.93
CA CYS A 33 -11.65 -5.35 8.79
C CYS A 33 -12.15 -4.38 7.73
N ILE A 34 -11.37 -3.34 7.42
CA ILE A 34 -11.64 -2.40 6.33
C ILE A 34 -10.77 -2.78 5.15
N SER A 35 -11.37 -3.21 4.03
CA SER A 35 -10.65 -3.57 2.82
C SER A 35 -10.78 -2.48 1.76
N ILE A 36 -9.64 -1.88 1.40
CA ILE A 36 -9.52 -0.91 0.32
C ILE A 36 -9.03 -1.64 -0.93
N VAL A 37 -9.93 -1.85 -1.90
CA VAL A 37 -9.71 -2.71 -3.06
C VAL A 37 -10.28 -2.10 -4.34
N ASN A 38 -9.76 -2.51 -5.50
CA ASN A 38 -10.33 -2.06 -6.78
C ASN A 38 -11.56 -2.90 -7.16
N ARG A 39 -11.56 -4.18 -6.75
CA ARG A 39 -12.67 -5.12 -6.96
C ARG A 39 -13.00 -5.77 -5.62
N ASN A 40 -14.28 -5.96 -5.33
CA ASN A 40 -14.74 -6.68 -4.13
C ASN A 40 -14.62 -8.21 -4.27
N GLU A 41 -14.34 -8.70 -5.48
CA GLU A 41 -14.14 -10.11 -5.77
C GLU A 41 -12.81 -10.36 -6.50
N PRO A 42 -12.00 -11.35 -6.07
CA PRO A 42 -12.25 -12.20 -4.89
C PRO A 42 -11.94 -11.48 -3.56
N ALA A 43 -12.87 -11.57 -2.60
CA ALA A 43 -12.77 -10.96 -1.27
C ALA A 43 -11.60 -11.50 -0.43
N PRO A 44 -10.93 -10.70 0.44
CA PRO A 44 -10.02 -11.23 1.45
C PRO A 44 -10.71 -12.28 2.33
N ASP A 45 -10.11 -13.45 2.49
CA ASP A 45 -10.65 -14.53 3.34
C ASP A 45 -10.19 -14.32 4.79
N ILE A 46 -10.92 -13.46 5.53
CA ILE A 46 -10.64 -13.12 6.94
C ILE A 46 -11.92 -13.21 7.75
N ALA A 47 -11.85 -13.91 8.89
CA ALA A 47 -12.93 -13.99 9.86
C ALA A 47 -12.94 -12.74 10.76
N ALA A 48 -13.53 -11.65 10.28
CA ALA A 48 -13.78 -10.43 11.07
C ALA A 48 -15.24 -10.35 11.53
N ALA A 49 -15.47 -9.79 12.72
CA ALA A 49 -16.84 -9.57 13.22
C ALA A 49 -17.63 -8.56 12.36
N ARG A 50 -16.94 -7.58 11.77
CA ARG A 50 -17.47 -6.65 10.76
C ARG A 50 -16.47 -6.45 9.64
N HIS A 51 -16.94 -6.55 8.40
CA HIS A 51 -16.15 -6.25 7.20
C HIS A 51 -16.71 -5.01 6.51
N VAL A 52 -15.88 -4.00 6.30
CA VAL A 52 -16.20 -2.79 5.53
C VAL A 52 -15.43 -2.80 4.22
N TRP A 53 -16.15 -2.57 3.13
CA TRP A 53 -15.58 -2.48 1.79
C TRP A 53 -15.47 -1.04 1.36
N MET A 54 -14.28 -0.63 0.93
CA MET A 54 -14.03 0.70 0.42
C MET A 54 -13.43 0.63 -0.98
N PRO A 55 -14.16 1.08 -2.03
CA PRO A 55 -13.62 1.09 -3.38
C PRO A 55 -12.48 2.10 -3.48
N ALA A 56 -11.33 1.68 -4.02
CA ALA A 56 -10.17 2.56 -4.16
C ALA A 56 -10.39 3.71 -5.17
N ASN A 57 -11.28 3.53 -6.17
CA ASN A 57 -11.53 4.52 -7.22
C ASN A 57 -12.03 5.87 -6.68
N PRO A 58 -13.15 5.95 -5.93
CA PRO A 58 -13.60 7.21 -5.31
C PRO A 58 -12.54 7.84 -4.40
N LEU A 59 -11.80 7.01 -3.67
CA LEU A 59 -10.74 7.47 -2.78
C LEU A 59 -9.55 8.10 -3.55
N ARG A 60 -9.28 7.73 -4.80
CA ARG A 60 -8.25 8.42 -5.61
C ARG A 60 -8.59 9.89 -5.85
N ALA A 61 -9.89 10.21 -5.91
CA ALA A 61 -10.42 11.52 -6.24
C ALA A 61 -10.90 12.32 -5.01
N GLY A 62 -10.55 11.89 -3.78
CA GLY A 62 -11.03 12.56 -2.56
C GLY A 62 -12.54 12.47 -2.34
N GLN A 63 -13.22 11.51 -2.97
CA GLN A 63 -14.68 11.38 -2.92
C GLN A 63 -15.11 10.48 -1.77
N TYR A 64 -15.85 11.08 -0.83
CA TYR A 64 -16.41 10.44 0.35
C TYR A 64 -17.94 10.63 0.36
N SER A 65 -18.64 9.95 -0.55
CA SER A 65 -20.06 10.22 -0.85
C SER A 65 -21.02 9.99 0.32
N ASN A 66 -20.65 9.17 1.29
CA ASN A 66 -21.54 8.73 2.37
C ASN A 66 -21.20 9.38 3.72
N ILE A 67 -20.50 10.52 3.72
CA ILE A 67 -20.04 11.19 4.94
C ILE A 67 -20.69 12.54 5.10
N ASP A 68 -21.38 12.72 6.22
CA ASP A 68 -21.74 14.05 6.71
C ASP A 68 -20.52 14.67 7.38
N TRP A 69 -19.89 15.62 6.68
CA TRP A 69 -18.72 16.34 7.16
C TRP A 69 -18.99 17.16 8.43
N ASN A 70 -20.25 17.38 8.85
CA ASN A 70 -20.54 18.05 10.11
C ASN A 70 -20.47 17.10 11.32
N THR A 71 -20.49 15.79 11.08
CA THR A 71 -20.49 14.77 12.14
C THR A 71 -19.09 14.24 12.48
N ILE A 72 -18.11 14.46 11.61
CA ILE A 72 -16.73 14.03 11.84
C ILE A 72 -15.89 15.17 12.43
N ALA A 73 -14.89 14.79 13.22
CA ALA A 73 -14.00 15.75 13.87
C ALA A 73 -13.35 16.70 12.83
N PRO A 74 -13.31 18.03 13.09
CA PRO A 74 -12.55 18.95 12.26
C PRO A 74 -11.05 18.70 12.44
N LEU A 75 -10.26 19.11 11.44
CA LEU A 75 -8.82 19.15 11.57
C LEU A 75 -8.40 20.26 12.54
N ASN A 76 -7.32 20.01 13.27
CA ASN A 76 -6.65 21.04 14.05
C ASN A 76 -5.32 21.43 13.38
N ALA A 77 -4.82 22.62 13.72
CA ALA A 77 -3.59 23.16 13.13
C ALA A 77 -2.37 22.28 13.41
N GLU A 78 -2.26 21.73 14.62
CA GLU A 78 -1.14 20.86 15.01
C GLU A 78 -1.01 19.62 14.12
N LEU A 79 -2.14 18.96 13.80
CA LEU A 79 -2.16 17.81 12.91
C LEU A 79 -1.74 18.19 11.49
N ILE A 80 -2.23 19.33 10.98
CA ILE A 80 -1.87 19.82 9.65
C ILE A 80 -0.36 20.09 9.58
N GLU A 81 0.20 20.73 10.60
CA GLU A 81 1.64 21.02 10.69
C GLU A 81 2.47 19.74 10.72
N LYS A 82 2.11 18.76 11.55
CA LYS A 82 2.80 17.46 11.63
C LYS A 82 2.72 16.64 10.33
N MET A 83 1.74 16.94 9.48
CA MET A 83 1.52 16.25 8.21
C MET A 83 1.99 17.05 6.99
N ALA A 84 2.77 18.13 7.18
CA ALA A 84 3.26 18.99 6.09
C ALA A 84 4.13 18.23 5.06
N HIS A 85 4.91 17.24 5.49
CA HIS A 85 5.67 16.38 4.59
C HIS A 85 4.73 15.54 3.70
N CYS A 86 3.74 14.89 4.32
CA CYS A 86 2.70 14.13 3.63
C CYS A 86 1.96 15.01 2.61
N GLU A 87 1.64 16.24 2.97
CA GLU A 87 1.02 17.20 2.05
C GLU A 87 1.88 17.44 0.81
N THR A 88 3.18 17.71 1.01
CA THR A 88 4.10 17.99 -0.10
C THR A 88 4.13 16.81 -1.08
N MET A 89 4.25 15.59 -0.55
CA MET A 89 4.25 14.37 -1.34
C MET A 89 2.90 14.14 -2.04
N PHE A 90 1.79 14.37 -1.33
CA PHE A 90 0.45 14.26 -1.90
C PHE A 90 0.25 15.20 -3.09
N LEU A 91 0.64 16.47 -2.95
CA LEU A 91 0.44 17.49 -3.97
C LEU A 91 1.22 17.19 -5.26
N ALA A 92 2.36 16.52 -5.16
CA ALA A 92 3.10 16.00 -6.31
C ALA A 92 2.44 14.71 -6.87
N MET A 93 2.04 13.78 -6.00
CA MET A 93 1.48 12.49 -6.42
C MET A 93 0.16 12.60 -7.18
N ILE A 94 -0.68 13.57 -6.81
CA ILE A 94 -2.02 13.76 -7.36
C ILE A 94 -1.99 14.28 -8.81
N GLU A 95 -0.88 14.88 -9.25
CA GLU A 95 -0.71 15.35 -10.63
C GLU A 95 -0.81 14.19 -11.63
N ARG A 96 -0.49 12.95 -11.23
CA ARG A 96 -0.65 11.74 -12.06
C ARG A 96 -2.11 11.42 -12.41
N TYR A 97 -3.08 12.05 -11.77
CA TYR A 97 -4.51 11.87 -12.04
C TYR A 97 -5.09 12.94 -12.97
N ALA A 98 -4.27 13.93 -13.38
CA ALA A 98 -4.60 14.89 -14.43
C ALA A 98 -4.63 14.17 -15.80
N LEU A 99 -5.77 13.61 -16.18
CA LEU A 99 -5.90 12.84 -17.44
C LEU A 99 -5.87 13.75 -18.68
N ASN A 100 -6.50 14.92 -18.61
CA ASN A 100 -6.68 15.83 -19.76
C ASN A 100 -6.35 17.30 -19.46
N ASP A 101 -6.30 17.69 -18.18
CA ASP A 101 -6.00 19.05 -17.72
C ASP A 101 -5.43 18.98 -16.30
N ASP A 102 -4.61 19.97 -15.94
CA ASP A 102 -4.05 20.12 -14.60
C ASP A 102 -5.15 20.24 -13.53
N ILE A 103 -4.91 19.62 -12.37
CA ILE A 103 -5.76 19.81 -11.19
C ILE A 103 -5.29 21.09 -10.48
N PRO A 104 -6.13 22.14 -10.36
CA PRO A 104 -5.73 23.40 -9.72
C PRO A 104 -5.20 23.17 -8.31
N TYR A 105 -4.21 23.97 -7.88
CA TYR A 105 -3.60 23.84 -6.55
C TYR A 105 -4.65 23.84 -5.42
N ALA A 106 -5.63 24.74 -5.48
CA ALA A 106 -6.70 24.81 -4.48
C ALA A 106 -7.53 23.52 -4.41
N GLU A 107 -7.78 22.87 -5.55
CA GLU A 107 -8.48 21.59 -5.64
C GLU A 107 -7.63 20.47 -5.01
N ARG A 108 -6.34 20.41 -5.36
CA ARG A 108 -5.40 19.42 -4.78
C ARG A 108 -5.32 19.56 -3.25
N LYS A 109 -5.20 20.79 -2.75
CA LYS A 109 -5.20 21.09 -1.30
C LYS A 109 -6.52 20.69 -0.64
N ARG A 110 -7.65 20.95 -1.29
CA ARG A 110 -8.97 20.52 -0.79
C ARG A 110 -9.06 19.00 -0.67
N GLN A 111 -8.62 18.25 -1.68
CA GLN A 111 -8.62 16.78 -1.65
C GLN A 111 -7.69 16.25 -0.57
N TYR A 112 -6.49 16.81 -0.42
CA TYR A 112 -5.57 16.45 0.67
C TYR A 112 -6.23 16.63 2.04
N LEU A 113 -6.81 17.80 2.31
CA LEU A 113 -7.45 18.07 3.61
C LEU A 113 -8.68 17.19 3.85
N ALA A 114 -9.43 16.84 2.80
CA ALA A 114 -10.54 15.88 2.89
C ALA A 114 -10.03 14.49 3.29
N HIS A 115 -8.95 14.00 2.65
CA HIS A 115 -8.29 12.75 3.02
C HIS A 115 -7.81 12.77 4.46
N LEU A 116 -7.06 13.82 4.83
CA LEU A 116 -6.49 13.95 6.16
C LEU A 116 -7.59 13.93 7.23
N ARG A 117 -8.67 14.69 7.02
CA ARG A 117 -9.79 14.77 7.97
C ARG A 117 -10.53 13.45 8.10
N TYR A 118 -10.88 12.84 6.97
CA TYR A 118 -11.63 11.59 6.97
C TYR A 118 -10.85 10.47 7.65
N TRP A 119 -9.59 10.27 7.23
CA TRP A 119 -8.78 9.16 7.75
C TRP A 119 -8.35 9.39 9.20
N ASP A 120 -8.07 10.62 9.62
CA ASP A 120 -7.79 10.89 11.03
C ASP A 120 -8.96 10.52 11.93
N HIS A 121 -10.17 10.92 11.53
CA HIS A 121 -11.40 10.58 12.24
C HIS A 121 -11.60 9.06 12.28
N LEU A 122 -11.55 8.39 11.12
CA LEU A 122 -11.78 6.96 11.01
C LEU A 122 -10.78 6.14 11.83
N LEU A 123 -9.48 6.43 11.74
CA LEU A 123 -8.45 5.69 12.48
C LEU A 123 -8.70 5.74 13.99
N ARG A 124 -9.17 6.89 14.50
CA ARG A 124 -9.49 7.09 15.92
C ARG A 124 -10.77 6.41 16.34
N THR A 125 -11.86 6.61 15.61
CA THR A 125 -13.18 6.10 15.99
C THR A 125 -13.27 4.58 15.82
N GLU A 126 -12.67 4.06 14.75
CA GLU A 126 -12.56 2.62 14.51
C GLU A 126 -11.44 1.96 15.31
N LYS A 127 -10.63 2.73 16.05
CA LYS A 127 -9.52 2.22 16.87
C LYS A 127 -8.63 1.25 16.09
N ILE A 128 -8.22 1.65 14.89
CA ILE A 128 -7.41 0.82 14.00
C ILE A 128 -6.08 0.50 14.69
N GLY A 129 -5.76 -0.79 14.81
CA GLY A 129 -4.56 -1.30 15.47
C GLY A 129 -3.54 -1.89 14.52
N LEU A 130 -3.84 -2.01 13.22
CA LEU A 130 -2.92 -2.49 12.20
C LEU A 130 -3.33 -1.97 10.82
N TYR A 131 -2.35 -1.49 10.06
CA TYR A 131 -2.50 -1.18 8.65
C TYR A 131 -1.56 -2.06 7.81
N LEU A 132 -2.13 -2.83 6.88
CA LEU A 132 -1.36 -3.64 5.93
C LEU A 132 -1.56 -3.15 4.50
N LEU A 133 -0.47 -3.03 3.77
CA LEU A 133 -0.47 -2.72 2.34
C LEU A 133 0.17 -3.86 1.54
N ASN A 134 -0.42 -4.20 0.40
CA ASN A 134 0.14 -5.21 -0.50
C ASN A 134 1.14 -4.62 -1.53
N HIS A 135 1.69 -3.45 -1.24
CA HIS A 135 2.70 -2.70 -1.99
C HIS A 135 3.08 -1.43 -1.19
N SER A 136 4.09 -0.69 -1.63
CA SER A 136 4.37 0.66 -1.10
C SER A 136 3.21 1.64 -1.35
N PRO A 137 2.99 2.64 -0.47
CA PRO A 137 2.01 3.69 -0.70
C PRO A 137 2.28 4.36 -2.06
N HIS A 138 1.34 4.26 -2.98
CA HIS A 138 1.48 4.80 -4.33
C HIS A 138 0.24 5.54 -4.80
N GLN A 139 -0.77 5.66 -3.93
CA GLN A 139 -1.99 6.40 -4.18
C GLN A 139 -2.13 7.51 -3.16
N CYS A 140 -2.75 8.62 -3.55
CA CYS A 140 -2.78 9.79 -2.70
C CYS A 140 -3.45 9.52 -1.34
N PHE A 141 -4.52 8.70 -1.30
CA PHE A 141 -5.17 8.33 -0.04
C PHE A 141 -4.33 7.34 0.81
N ASP A 142 -3.60 6.40 0.20
CA ASP A 142 -2.87 5.38 0.97
C ASP A 142 -1.59 5.95 1.59
N LEU A 143 -0.98 6.94 0.96
CA LEU A 143 0.05 7.78 1.57
C LEU A 143 -0.47 8.49 2.83
N VAL A 144 -1.64 9.13 2.76
CA VAL A 144 -2.23 9.84 3.90
C VAL A 144 -2.52 8.88 5.06
N ILE A 145 -3.08 7.70 4.78
CA ILE A 145 -3.30 6.68 5.83
C ILE A 145 -1.97 6.22 6.41
N TYR A 146 -0.96 5.95 5.57
CA TYR A 146 0.36 5.51 6.00
C TYR A 146 0.98 6.51 6.98
N ASP A 147 1.09 7.78 6.60
CA ASP A 147 1.71 8.81 7.45
C ASP A 147 0.91 9.07 8.72
N LEU A 148 -0.42 9.04 8.67
CA LEU A 148 -1.27 9.11 9.87
C LEU A 148 -1.02 7.92 10.81
N CYS A 149 -0.91 6.71 10.28
CA CYS A 149 -0.60 5.53 11.08
C CYS A 149 0.78 5.64 11.73
N LYS A 150 1.80 6.10 10.99
CA LYS A 150 3.15 6.34 11.52
C LYS A 150 3.13 7.39 12.63
N LEU A 151 2.45 8.52 12.41
CA LEU A 151 2.30 9.60 13.38
C LEU A 151 1.63 9.13 14.68
N ARG A 152 0.67 8.20 14.57
CA ARG A 152 -0.11 7.66 15.69
C ARG A 152 0.53 6.42 16.34
N GLY A 153 1.64 5.92 15.82
CA GLY A 153 2.27 4.69 16.29
C GLY A 153 1.45 3.43 16.00
N ILE A 154 0.54 3.47 15.01
CA ILE A 154 -0.21 2.30 14.56
C ILE A 154 0.74 1.40 13.75
N PRO A 155 0.94 0.12 14.13
CA PRO A 155 1.73 -0.82 13.36
C PRO A 155 1.31 -0.83 11.89
N THR A 156 2.27 -0.51 11.02
CA THR A 156 2.05 -0.45 9.58
C THR A 156 3.09 -1.29 8.88
N TYR A 157 2.65 -2.18 8.00
CA TYR A 157 3.53 -3.02 7.22
C TYR A 157 3.08 -3.06 5.76
N LEU A 158 4.07 -3.10 4.89
CA LEU A 158 3.88 -3.31 3.46
C LEU A 158 4.54 -4.61 3.01
N LEU A 159 3.91 -5.26 2.06
CA LEU A 159 4.44 -6.42 1.37
C LEU A 159 5.20 -5.94 0.14
N ASP A 160 6.52 -6.07 0.19
CA ASP A 160 7.38 -5.81 -0.96
C ASP A 160 7.60 -7.13 -1.71
N ARG A 161 7.28 -7.12 -3.00
CA ARG A 161 7.16 -8.32 -3.82
C ARG A 161 8.39 -8.49 -4.70
N CYS A 162 9.05 -9.63 -4.54
CA CYS A 162 10.10 -10.05 -5.44
C CYS A 162 9.49 -10.88 -6.56
N TYR A 163 9.05 -10.21 -7.64
CA TYR A 163 8.39 -10.84 -8.80
C TYR A 163 9.23 -11.93 -9.49
N ASN A 164 10.53 -11.93 -9.23
CA ASN A 164 11.53 -12.82 -9.80
C ASN A 164 11.81 -14.08 -8.95
N VAL A 165 11.34 -14.16 -7.70
CA VAL A 165 11.54 -15.34 -6.82
C VAL A 165 10.28 -15.87 -6.17
N ASP A 166 9.10 -15.48 -6.67
CA ASP A 166 7.81 -15.78 -6.02
C ASP A 166 7.84 -15.50 -4.51
N GLY A 167 8.56 -14.44 -4.13
CA GLY A 167 8.89 -14.10 -2.75
C GLY A 167 8.27 -12.78 -2.33
N VAL A 168 8.06 -12.63 -1.02
CA VAL A 168 7.61 -11.38 -0.42
C VAL A 168 8.36 -11.16 0.89
N PHE A 169 8.70 -9.91 1.19
CA PHE A 169 9.22 -9.54 2.50
C PHE A 169 8.39 -8.42 3.10
N LEU A 170 8.35 -8.42 4.43
CA LEU A 170 7.58 -7.48 5.22
C LEU A 170 8.44 -6.26 5.52
N VAL A 171 7.95 -5.09 5.13
CA VAL A 171 8.66 -3.82 5.27
C VAL A 171 7.88 -2.91 6.21
N LYS A 172 8.58 -2.27 7.15
CA LYS A 172 8.00 -1.33 8.13
C LYS A 172 8.04 0.13 7.66
N ASP A 173 8.94 0.41 6.72
CA ASP A 173 9.21 1.74 6.21
C ASP A 173 9.66 1.61 4.76
N PHE A 174 8.86 2.11 3.82
CA PHE A 174 9.15 1.95 2.40
C PHE A 174 10.37 2.76 1.96
N GLU A 175 10.69 3.86 2.66
CA GLU A 175 11.88 4.66 2.39
C GLU A 175 13.17 3.95 2.82
N LYS A 176 13.02 2.95 3.70
CA LYS A 176 14.09 2.10 4.24
C LYS A 176 13.87 0.63 3.87
N SER A 177 13.32 0.39 2.69
CA SER A 177 13.14 -0.98 2.21
C SER A 177 14.49 -1.61 1.89
N ALA A 178 14.66 -2.87 2.31
CA ALA A 178 15.78 -3.72 1.93
C ALA A 178 17.19 -3.17 2.22
N GLU A 179 17.36 -2.31 3.25
CA GLU A 179 18.67 -1.78 3.66
C GLU A 179 19.70 -2.90 3.95
N GLN A 180 19.23 -4.07 4.41
CA GLN A 180 20.06 -5.25 4.63
C GLN A 180 20.69 -5.83 3.35
N LEU A 181 20.18 -5.46 2.16
CA LEU A 181 20.75 -5.87 0.88
C LEU A 181 21.96 -5.02 0.49
N LEU A 182 22.13 -3.81 1.05
CA LEU A 182 23.24 -2.92 0.67
C LEU A 182 24.63 -3.57 0.89
N PRO A 183 24.93 -4.21 2.04
CA PRO A 183 26.22 -4.87 2.24
C PRO A 183 26.41 -6.07 1.31
N VAL A 184 25.32 -6.79 1.02
CA VAL A 184 25.36 -7.96 0.12
C VAL A 184 25.61 -7.50 -1.32
N MET A 185 24.94 -6.43 -1.77
CA MET A 185 25.18 -5.83 -3.07
C MET A 185 26.62 -5.36 -3.22
N GLU A 186 27.19 -4.70 -2.22
CA GLU A 186 28.58 -4.22 -2.30
C GLU A 186 29.56 -5.40 -2.37
N LYS A 187 29.34 -6.45 -1.58
CA LYS A 187 30.13 -7.68 -1.68
C LYS A 187 30.05 -8.29 -3.07
N LEU A 188 28.84 -8.44 -3.62
CA LEU A 188 28.63 -9.03 -4.94
C LEU A 188 29.22 -8.17 -6.06
N ARG A 189 29.18 -6.84 -5.93
CA ARG A 189 29.80 -5.90 -6.88
C ARG A 189 31.31 -6.12 -6.99
N VAL A 190 31.98 -6.40 -5.87
CA VAL A 190 33.42 -6.73 -5.86
C VAL A 190 33.66 -8.15 -6.39
N GLU A 191 32.86 -9.13 -5.98
CA GLU A 191 33.01 -10.53 -6.39
C GLU A 191 32.84 -10.73 -7.91
N TYR A 192 31.92 -10.00 -8.51
CA TYR A 192 31.59 -10.04 -9.95
C TYR A 192 32.10 -8.81 -10.70
N ALA A 193 33.22 -8.22 -10.26
CA ALA A 193 33.85 -7.09 -10.96
C ALA A 193 34.39 -7.46 -12.35
N ASP A 194 34.76 -8.71 -12.57
CA ASP A 194 35.12 -9.24 -13.89
C ASP A 194 33.86 -9.53 -14.71
N GLN A 195 33.70 -8.80 -15.81
CA GLN A 195 32.55 -8.92 -16.72
C GLN A 195 32.47 -10.29 -17.41
N ASN A 196 33.56 -11.07 -17.46
CA ASN A 196 33.56 -12.41 -18.04
C ASN A 196 33.12 -13.49 -17.04
N ARG A 197 33.03 -13.16 -15.76
CA ARG A 197 32.60 -14.10 -14.73
C ARG A 197 31.10 -14.35 -14.88
N GLN A 198 30.74 -15.61 -15.13
CA GLN A 198 29.34 -15.99 -15.21
C GLN A 198 28.66 -15.91 -13.83
N ILE A 199 27.43 -15.38 -13.81
CA ILE A 199 26.57 -15.37 -12.64
C ILE A 199 25.65 -16.60 -12.76
N PRO A 200 25.84 -17.65 -11.94
CA PRO A 200 24.95 -18.79 -11.97
C PRO A 200 23.58 -18.37 -11.44
N LEU A 201 22.54 -18.49 -12.27
CA LEU A 201 21.17 -18.29 -11.84
C LEU A 201 20.67 -19.57 -11.15
N SER A 202 19.78 -19.42 -10.16
CA SER A 202 19.05 -20.58 -9.65
C SER A 202 18.14 -21.14 -10.76
N PRO A 203 17.75 -22.43 -10.72
CA PRO A 203 16.94 -23.05 -11.77
C PRO A 203 15.67 -22.25 -12.14
N SER A 204 14.95 -21.72 -11.15
CA SER A 204 13.73 -20.91 -11.39
C SER A 204 14.02 -19.56 -12.07
N TYR A 205 15.17 -18.95 -11.78
CA TYR A 205 15.59 -17.72 -12.44
C TYR A 205 16.08 -17.98 -13.86
N GLU A 206 16.80 -19.07 -14.08
CA GLU A 206 17.25 -19.46 -15.42
C GLU A 206 16.04 -19.72 -16.33
N GLU A 207 15.02 -20.42 -15.82
CA GLU A 207 13.75 -20.64 -16.51
C GLU A 207 13.02 -19.32 -16.80
N PHE A 208 12.88 -18.45 -15.80
CA PHE A 208 12.25 -17.14 -15.98
C PHE A 208 13.01 -16.28 -16.99
N PHE A 209 14.32 -16.14 -16.84
CA PHE A 209 15.18 -15.36 -17.71
C PHE A 209 15.12 -15.88 -19.15
N THR A 210 15.26 -17.19 -19.35
CA THR A 210 15.12 -17.83 -20.66
C THR A 210 13.76 -17.54 -21.26
N THR A 211 12.67 -17.70 -20.49
CA THR A 211 11.31 -17.41 -20.96
C THR A 211 11.17 -15.96 -21.42
N GLN A 212 11.64 -15.00 -20.63
CA GLN A 212 11.51 -13.56 -20.95
C GLN A 212 12.42 -13.09 -22.10
N THR A 213 13.57 -13.75 -22.31
CA THR A 213 14.57 -13.32 -23.31
C THR A 213 14.51 -14.10 -24.62
N THR A 214 14.00 -15.33 -24.60
CA THR A 214 13.90 -16.19 -25.79
C THR A 214 12.51 -16.19 -26.41
N GLN A 215 11.45 -15.93 -25.62
CA GLN A 215 10.12 -15.69 -26.17
C GLN A 215 9.98 -14.20 -26.51
N MET A 216 10.37 -13.81 -27.72
CA MET A 216 9.99 -12.52 -28.30
C MET A 216 8.47 -12.52 -28.51
N THR A 217 7.71 -12.28 -27.44
CA THR A 217 6.33 -11.84 -27.60
C THR A 217 6.42 -10.34 -27.90
N PRO A 218 5.99 -9.86 -29.09
CA PRO A 218 5.98 -8.44 -29.35
C PRO A 218 5.23 -7.74 -28.22
N ALA A 219 5.83 -6.70 -27.63
CA ALA A 219 5.24 -5.91 -26.54
C ALA A 219 3.85 -5.33 -26.91
N TRP A 220 3.51 -5.37 -28.19
CA TRP A 220 2.20 -5.07 -28.74
C TRP A 220 1.88 -6.07 -29.87
N SER A 221 0.85 -6.88 -29.68
CA SER A 221 0.15 -7.54 -30.79
C SER A 221 -1.22 -6.87 -30.89
N PRO A 222 -1.56 -6.20 -32.00
CA PRO A 222 -2.89 -5.64 -32.18
C PRO A 222 -3.87 -6.81 -32.32
N GLY A 223 -4.59 -7.09 -31.23
CA GLY A 223 -5.84 -7.84 -31.23
C GLY A 223 -7.00 -6.87 -31.17
#